data_AF-A0A350IFE4-F1
#
_entry.id   AF-A0A350IFE4-F1
#
_cell.length_a   1.000
_cell.length_b   1.000
_cell.length_c   1.000
_cell.angle_alpha   90.00
_cell.angle_beta   90.00
_cell.angle_gamma   90.00
#
_symmetry.space_group_name_H-M   'P 1'
#
loop_
_entity.id
_entity.type
_entity.pdbx_description
1 polymer ?
#
loop_
_entity_poly.entity_id
_entity_poly.type
_entity_poly.pdbx_seq_one_letter_code
_entity_poly.pdbx_strand_id
1 'polypeptide(L)'
;MILQLLSLLGAAALFLYGLNLMSNSLLKASGDKLNRFLPWMRKNPFSSILSGFGITAIAQSSSAATVNVVSFVNAGALTLAQSILVIMGANIGASLTTWLVAILGFKLGITGYTYIIVAIGF
;
A
#
# COMPACT_ATOMS: atom_id res chain seq x y z
N MET A 1 -22.64 -22.60 7.71
CA MET A 1 -23.17 -21.29 7.23
C MET A 1 -23.22 -20.23 8.34
N ILE A 2 -23.98 -20.42 9.44
CA ILE A 2 -24.06 -19.40 10.53
C ILE A 2 -22.68 -19.10 11.18
N LEU A 3 -21.90 -20.15 11.46
CA LEU A 3 -20.56 -20.01 12.07
C LEU A 3 -19.55 -19.31 11.14
N GLN A 4 -19.67 -19.53 9.82
CA GLN A 4 -18.83 -18.86 8.82
C GLN A 4 -19.14 -17.37 8.75
N LEU A 5 -20.42 -16.99 8.84
CA LEU A 5 -20.85 -15.60 8.86
C LEU A 5 -20.32 -14.90 10.12
N LEU A 6 -20.42 -15.56 11.28
CA LEU A 6 -19.90 -15.06 12.55
C LEU A 6 -18.37 -14.90 12.52
N SER A 7 -17.65 -15.88 11.94
CA SER A 7 -16.19 -15.78 11.79
C SER A 7 -15.78 -14.65 10.84
N LEU A 8 -16.55 -14.40 9.78
CA LEU A 8 -16.27 -13.30 8.84
C LEU A 8 -16.47 -11.93 9.53
N LEU A 9 -17.55 -11.79 10.29
CA LEU A 9 -17.81 -10.58 11.09
C LEU A 9 -16.75 -10.37 12.18
N GLY A 10 -16.34 -11.44 12.88
CA GLY A 10 -15.29 -11.38 13.89
C GLY A 10 -13.93 -11.01 13.29
N ALA A 11 -13.56 -11.60 12.16
CA ALA A 11 -12.34 -11.27 11.44
C ALA A 11 -12.35 -9.81 10.94
N ALA A 12 -13.49 -9.34 10.40
CA ALA A 12 -13.65 -7.96 9.98
C ALA A 12 -13.54 -6.98 11.17
N ALA A 13 -14.16 -7.30 12.32
CA ALA A 13 -14.08 -6.49 13.52
C ALA A 13 -12.65 -6.40 14.06
N LEU A 14 -11.93 -7.53 14.16
CA LEU A 14 -10.53 -7.56 14.57
C LEU A 14 -9.63 -6.82 13.58
N PHE A 15 -9.91 -6.94 12.28
CA PHE A 15 -9.18 -6.21 11.26
C PHE A 15 -9.36 -4.70 11.40
N LEU A 16 -10.61 -4.21 11.49
CA LEU A 16 -10.92 -2.79 11.72
C LEU A 16 -10.35 -2.26 13.05
N TYR A 17 -10.31 -3.10 14.08
CA TYR A 17 -9.64 -2.76 15.34
C TYR A 17 -8.13 -2.61 15.16
N GLY A 18 -7.49 -3.53 14.43
CA GLY A 18 -6.08 -3.44 14.04
C GLY A 18 -5.78 -2.17 13.24
N LEU A 19 -6.67 -1.76 12.32
CA LEU A 19 -6.56 -0.49 11.59
C LEU A 19 -6.55 0.71 12.54
N ASN A 20 -7.47 0.75 13.50
CA ASN A 20 -7.52 1.81 14.51
C ASN A 20 -6.26 1.85 15.37
N LEU A 21 -5.79 0.69 15.81
CA LEU A 21 -4.57 0.59 16.62
C LEU A 21 -3.35 1.09 15.84
N MET A 22 -3.22 0.69 14.58
CA MET A 22 -2.11 1.08 13.71
C MET A 22 -2.14 2.58 13.40
N SER A 23 -3.32 3.14 13.11
CA SER A 23 -3.51 4.58 12.91
C SER A 23 -3.06 5.38 14.13
N ASN A 24 -3.57 5.02 15.31
CA ASN A 24 -3.26 5.70 16.56
C ASN A 24 -1.78 5.57 16.95
N SER A 25 -1.19 4.40 16.70
CA SER A 25 0.22 4.14 16.98
C SER A 25 1.14 4.88 16.02
N LEU A 26 0.79 4.96 14.73
CA LEU A 26 1.52 5.76 13.75
C LEU A 26 1.46 7.25 14.10
N LEU A 27 0.29 7.78 14.46
CA LEU A 27 0.15 9.17 14.87
C LEU A 27 0.97 9.50 16.14
N LYS A 28 0.95 8.60 17.13
CA LYS A 28 1.71 8.77 18.38
C LYS A 28 3.22 8.59 18.19
N ALA A 29 3.66 7.64 17.37
CA ALA A 29 5.07 7.34 17.16
C ALA A 29 5.77 8.30 16.20
N SER A 30 5.02 8.91 15.27
CA SER A 30 5.62 9.65 14.15
C SER A 30 5.80 11.14 14.40
N GLY A 31 5.23 11.71 15.47
CA GLY A 31 5.42 13.12 15.88
C GLY A 31 5.42 14.10 14.69
N ASP A 32 6.47 14.91 14.58
CA ASP A 32 6.65 15.92 13.51
C ASP A 32 6.83 15.33 12.10
N LYS A 33 7.30 14.08 11.95
CA LYS A 33 7.58 13.48 10.63
C LYS A 33 6.30 13.18 9.86
N LEU A 34 5.27 12.66 10.52
CA LEU A 34 3.96 12.46 9.89
C LEU A 34 3.34 13.81 9.53
N ASN A 35 3.46 14.79 10.42
CA ASN A 35 3.00 16.16 10.18
C ASN A 35 3.71 16.86 9.01
N ARG A 36 4.91 16.42 8.61
CA ARG A 36 5.59 16.89 7.38
C ARG A 36 5.19 16.11 6.13
N PHE A 37 4.81 14.83 6.27
CA PHE A 37 4.43 13.97 5.15
C PHE A 37 2.95 14.11 4.74
N LEU A 38 2.03 14.22 5.71
CA LEU A 38 0.59 14.43 5.47
C LEU A 38 0.28 15.66 4.59
N PRO A 39 0.89 16.84 4.81
CA PRO A 39 0.66 18.00 3.95
C PRO A 39 1.02 17.71 2.49
N TRP A 40 2.06 16.90 2.25
CA TRP A 40 2.45 16.50 0.91
C TRP A 40 1.39 15.59 0.28
N MET A 41 0.85 14.64 1.03
CA MET A 41 -0.26 13.80 0.57
C MET A 41 -1.53 14.59 0.25
N ARG A 42 -1.74 15.76 0.88
CA ARG A 42 -2.92 16.61 0.72
C ARG A 42 -2.79 17.70 -0.36
N LYS A 43 -1.56 18.07 -0.73
CA LYS A 43 -1.24 19.32 -1.45
C LYS A 43 -1.94 19.44 -2.81
N ASN A 44 -1.88 18.42 -3.64
CA ASN A 44 -2.50 18.38 -4.96
C ASN A 44 -2.70 16.92 -5.42
N PRO A 45 -3.54 16.68 -6.44
CA PRO A 45 -3.86 15.32 -6.88
C PRO A 45 -2.63 14.50 -7.30
N PHE A 46 -1.66 15.14 -7.95
CA PHE A 46 -0.44 14.50 -8.39
C PHE A 46 0.43 14.02 -7.21
N SER A 47 0.54 14.84 -6.17
CA SER A 47 1.28 14.53 -4.94
C SER A 47 0.60 13.42 -4.14
N SER A 48 -0.74 13.38 -4.12
CA SER A 48 -1.50 12.26 -3.55
C SER A 48 -1.17 10.95 -4.27
N ILE A 49 -1.19 10.93 -5.60
CA ILE A 49 -0.82 9.75 -6.40
C ILE A 49 0.63 9.34 -6.13
N LEU A 50 1.57 10.29 -6.16
CA LEU A 50 2.99 10.00 -5.98
C LEU A 50 3.31 9.49 -4.56
N SER A 51 2.59 9.99 -3.55
CA SER A 51 2.70 9.49 -2.18
C SER A 51 2.22 8.04 -2.06
N GLY A 52 1.09 7.69 -2.68
CA GLY A 52 0.58 6.32 -2.71
C GLY A 52 1.51 5.37 -3.44
N PHE A 53 2.06 5.81 -4.57
CA PHE A 53 3.09 5.11 -5.32
C PHE A 53 4.31 4.79 -4.44
N GLY A 54 4.84 5.78 -3.73
CA GLY A 54 5.99 5.61 -2.83
C GLY A 54 5.71 4.67 -1.66
N ILE A 55 4.52 4.79 -1.04
CA ILE A 55 4.09 3.89 0.05
C ILE A 55 4.08 2.44 -0.44
N THR A 56 3.47 2.15 -1.59
CA THR A 56 3.42 0.78 -2.12
C THR A 56 4.77 0.30 -2.62
N ALA A 57 5.59 1.16 -3.22
CA ALA A 57 6.93 0.77 -3.65
C ALA A 57 7.79 0.30 -2.46
N ILE A 58 7.65 0.93 -1.29
CA ILE A 58 8.35 0.53 -0.06
C ILE A 58 7.69 -0.68 0.60
N ALA A 59 6.36 -0.65 0.74
CA ALA A 59 5.62 -1.68 1.47
C ALA A 59 5.42 -2.98 0.67
N GLN A 60 5.57 -2.93 -0.66
CA GLN A 60 5.34 -4.01 -1.64
C GLN A 60 3.97 -4.71 -1.60
N SER A 61 3.09 -4.33 -0.68
CA SER A 61 1.77 -4.92 -0.48
C SER A 61 0.69 -3.89 -0.74
N SER A 62 -0.07 -4.07 -1.82
CA SER A 62 -1.21 -3.22 -2.16
C SER A 62 -2.28 -3.25 -1.07
N SER A 63 -2.51 -4.40 -0.43
CA SER A 63 -3.46 -4.55 0.68
C SER A 63 -3.04 -3.74 1.90
N ALA A 64 -1.75 -3.77 2.26
CA ALA A 64 -1.22 -2.96 3.36
C ALA A 64 -1.29 -1.45 3.05
N ALA A 65 -1.08 -1.05 1.79
CA ALA A 65 -1.21 0.34 1.36
C ALA A 65 -2.66 0.85 1.51
N THR A 66 -3.65 0.08 1.05
CA THR A 66 -5.08 0.45 1.21
C THR A 66 -5.48 0.56 2.69
N VAL A 67 -5.03 -0.39 3.51
CA VAL A 67 -5.22 -0.40 4.97
C VAL A 67 -4.68 0.88 5.63
N ASN A 68 -3.47 1.29 5.28
CA ASN A 68 -2.87 2.53 5.77
C ASN A 68 -3.68 3.76 5.37
N VAL A 69 -4.11 3.83 4.12
CA VAL A 69 -4.88 4.97 3.62
C VAL A 69 -6.24 5.07 4.32
N VAL A 70 -6.96 3.96 4.50
CA VAL A 70 -8.22 3.92 5.26
C VAL A 70 -8.00 4.37 6.71
N SER A 71 -6.88 3.95 7.31
CA SER A 71 -6.49 4.34 8.66
C SER A 71 -6.25 5.86 8.79
N PHE A 72 -5.67 6.50 7.76
CA PHE A 72 -5.49 7.94 7.71
C PHE A 72 -6.80 8.70 7.49
N VAL A 73 -7.73 8.16 6.69
CA VAL A 73 -9.07 8.75 6.56
C VAL A 73 -9.82 8.71 7.88
N ASN A 74 -9.77 7.56 8.57
CA ASN A 74 -10.43 7.38 9.87
C ASN A 74 -9.86 8.32 10.96
N ALA A 75 -8.57 8.65 10.89
CA ALA A 75 -7.94 9.63 11.76
C ALA A 75 -8.21 11.10 11.37
N GLY A 76 -8.94 11.35 10.28
CA GLY A 76 -9.15 12.71 9.74
C GLY A 76 -7.90 13.32 9.09
N ALA A 77 -6.85 12.53 8.88
CA ALA A 77 -5.59 12.97 8.27
C ALA A 77 -5.72 13.21 6.76
N LEU A 78 -6.61 12.46 6.09
CA LEU A 78 -6.90 12.57 4.65
C LEU A 78 -8.41 12.61 4.43
N THR A 79 -8.85 13.35 3.40
CA THR A 79 -10.24 13.28 2.94
C THR A 79 -10.49 12.03 2.09
N LEU A 80 -11.75 11.62 1.95
CA LEU A 80 -12.11 10.49 1.08
C LEU A 80 -11.64 10.71 -0.36
N ALA A 81 -11.81 11.92 -0.90
CA ALA A 81 -11.33 12.27 -2.25
C ALA A 81 -9.81 12.10 -2.41
N GLN A 82 -9.04 12.55 -1.41
CA GLN A 82 -7.57 12.38 -1.42
C GLN A 82 -7.18 10.90 -1.30
N SER A 83 -7.89 10.14 -0.47
CA SER A 83 -7.63 8.71 -0.28
C SER A 83 -7.76 7.91 -1.58
N ILE A 84 -8.73 8.25 -2.43
CA ILE A 84 -8.92 7.61 -3.75
C ILE A 84 -7.67 7.83 -4.62
N LEU A 85 -7.13 9.05 -4.63
CA LEU A 85 -5.94 9.40 -5.41
C LEU A 85 -4.69 8.70 -4.89
N VAL A 86 -4.54 8.59 -3.57
CA VAL A 86 -3.45 7.82 -2.95
C VAL A 86 -3.57 6.33 -3.28
N ILE A 87 -4.78 5.76 -3.24
CA ILE A 87 -5.02 4.35 -3.61
C ILE A 87 -4.73 4.11 -5.09
N MET A 88 -5.10 5.04 -5.99
CA MET A 88 -4.73 4.95 -7.40
C MET A 88 -3.20 4.92 -7.57
N GLY A 89 -2.48 5.81 -6.88
CA GLY A 89 -1.02 5.82 -6.87
C GLY A 89 -0.42 4.51 -6.35
N ALA A 90 -0.99 3.98 -5.27
CA ALA A 90 -0.59 2.70 -4.70
C ALA A 90 -0.71 1.54 -5.69
N ASN A 91 -1.80 1.48 -6.46
CA ASN A 91 -2.01 0.45 -7.49
C ASN A 91 -1.04 0.59 -8.67
N ILE A 92 -0.70 1.83 -9.06
CA ILE A 92 0.34 2.09 -10.07
C ILE A 92 1.70 1.60 -9.57
N GLY A 93 2.04 1.88 -8.30
CA GLY A 93 3.29 1.45 -7.68
C GLY A 93 3.48 -0.07 -7.70
N ALA A 94 2.43 -0.82 -7.35
CA ALA A 94 2.48 -2.29 -7.40
C ALA A 94 2.74 -2.83 -8.83
N SER A 95 2.25 -2.11 -9.84
CA SER A 95 2.43 -2.50 -11.25
C SER A 95 3.80 -2.10 -11.81
N LEU A 96 4.51 -1.15 -11.18
CA LEU A 96 5.81 -0.69 -11.66
C LEU A 96 6.83 -1.82 -11.67
N THR A 97 6.88 -2.66 -10.63
CA THR A 97 7.82 -3.79 -10.56
C THR A 97 7.62 -4.75 -11.72
N THR A 98 6.36 -5.06 -12.05
CA THR A 98 6.00 -5.92 -13.18
C THR A 98 6.40 -5.29 -14.51
N TRP A 99 6.17 -3.99 -14.69
CA TRP A 99 6.62 -3.25 -15.88
C TRP A 99 8.14 -3.19 -16.00
N LEU A 100 8.85 -3.02 -14.88
CA LEU A 100 10.30 -2.96 -14.82
C LEU A 100 10.91 -4.31 -15.23
N VAL A 101 10.34 -5.41 -14.74
CA VAL A 101 10.70 -6.78 -15.16
C VAL A 101 10.34 -7.01 -16.62
N ALA A 102 9.17 -6.57 -17.09
CA ALA A 102 8.78 -6.76 -18.49
C ALA A 102 9.71 -6.02 -19.46
N ILE A 103 10.12 -4.79 -19.14
CA ILE A 103 11.00 -4.00 -20.00
C ILE A 103 12.46 -4.46 -19.89
N LEU A 104 13.00 -4.64 -18.69
CA LEU A 104 14.42 -5.00 -18.50
C LEU A 104 14.68 -6.49 -18.70
N GLY A 105 13.78 -7.35 -18.23
CA GLY A 105 13.91 -8.81 -18.32
C GLY A 105 13.85 -9.34 -19.75
N PHE A 106 12.97 -8.79 -20.59
CA PHE A 106 12.91 -9.16 -22.02
C PHE A 106 14.07 -8.56 -22.83
N LYS A 107 14.51 -7.34 -22.52
CA LYS A 107 15.53 -6.64 -23.32
C LYS A 107 16.96 -7.08 -23.03
N LEU A 108 17.21 -7.63 -21.83
CA LEU A 108 18.54 -8.16 -21.43
C LEU A 108 18.76 -9.63 -21.82
N GLY A 109 17.82 -10.29 -22.51
CA GLY A 109 17.99 -11.70 -22.92
C GLY A 109 18.16 -12.67 -21.74
N ILE A 110 17.64 -12.30 -20.56
CA ILE A 110 17.81 -13.07 -19.31
C ILE A 110 16.97 -14.35 -19.32
N THR A 111 16.07 -14.52 -20.30
CA THR A 111 15.25 -15.73 -20.48
C THR A 111 16.06 -17.02 -20.45
N GLY A 112 17.31 -17.03 -20.95
CA GLY A 112 18.19 -18.21 -20.85
C GLY A 112 18.71 -18.50 -19.43
N TYR A 113 19.01 -17.46 -18.65
CA TYR A 113 19.56 -17.57 -17.29
C TYR A 113 18.48 -17.70 -16.21
N THR A 114 17.26 -17.21 -16.46
CA THR A 114 16.13 -17.30 -15.53
C THR A 114 15.77 -18.76 -15.24
N TYR A 115 15.79 -19.66 -16.23
CA TYR A 115 15.52 -21.09 -16.00
C TYR A 115 16.56 -21.74 -15.09
N ILE A 116 17.83 -21.37 -15.20
CA ILE A 116 18.92 -21.91 -14.37
C ILE A 116 18.81 -21.40 -12.92
N ILE A 117 18.52 -20.11 -12.74
CA ILE A 117 18.35 -19.51 -11.40
C ILE A 117 17.12 -20.10 -10.69
N VAL A 118 16.01 -20.32 -11.41
CA VAL A 118 14.81 -20.97 -10.86
C VAL A 118 15.08 -22.44 -10.51
N ALA A 119 15.83 -23.17 -11.34
CA ALA A 119 16.16 -24.58 -11.08
C ALA A 119 17.12 -24.80 -9.89
N ILE A 120 17.91 -23.78 -9.51
CA ILE A 120 18.88 -23.86 -8.40
C ILE A 120 18.29 -23.28 -7.10
N GLY A 121 17.33 -22.35 -7.18
CA GLY A 121 16.88 -21.53 -6.06
C GLY A 121 15.44 -21.76 -5.59
N PHE A 122 14.67 -22.62 -6.24
CA PHE A 122 13.33 -23.05 -5.82
C PHE A 122 13.28 -24.57 -5.67
#